data_AF-A0A916SGN3-F1
#
_entry.id   AF-A0A916SGN3-F1
#
_cell.length_a   1.000
_cell.length_b   1.000
_cell.length_c   1.000
_cell.angle_alpha   90.00
_cell.angle_beta   90.00
_cell.angle_gamma   90.00
#
_symmetry.space_group_name_H-M   'P 1'
#
loop_
_entity.id
_entity.type
_entity.pdbx_description
1 polymer ?
#
loop_
_entity_poly.entity_id
_entity_poly.type
_entity_poly.pdbx_seq_one_letter_code
_entity_poly.pdbx_strand_id
1 'polypeptide(L)'
;MSGALELALGIPLWIGYIISAVAVVPLVTYGVRMISKFQLVTQPFWIVLNILPFLFIAFANRDSFGQWLAFASTHHAGGGALAPFRLVEFGAASAVIFALMAQIGEQVDFLRFLPPDGQRKLRHRVAVFLAGSGWVIVGAPKLLAGSFLVVLALNSGVPAIRAADPAQMYFTAFGYMLPSQTAAPMLMAAFVVVSQLKINVMNAYAGSLAWSNFFSRLTHSHPGRVVWLVFNVAIALLLMELGIYRLLQETLGIFSIIAMAWLCTISADLFVNKPLGLSPPGIEFKRAHLHDINPVGVDAMLFFPPGSPSSRISARSGTLHRRHRHHPRHDRPSGGHGLAGNGCCGGAHSDDRLLRLRRHGGRRLMVLCARP
;
A
#
# COMPACT_ATOMS: atom_id res chain seq x y z
N MET A 1 10.59 10.48 -13.02
CA MET A 1 11.60 11.53 -12.78
C MET A 1 12.34 11.87 -14.06
N SER A 2 12.79 10.87 -14.82
CA SER A 2 13.47 11.05 -16.11
C SER A 2 12.73 11.94 -17.12
N GLY A 3 11.41 11.75 -17.32
CA GLY A 3 10.65 12.63 -18.23
C GLY A 3 10.62 14.11 -17.81
N ALA A 4 10.64 14.40 -16.50
CA ALA A 4 10.75 15.78 -16.02
C ALA A 4 12.15 16.36 -16.23
N LEU A 5 13.20 15.54 -16.05
CA LEU A 5 14.58 15.92 -16.34
C LEU A 5 14.80 16.15 -17.84
N GLU A 6 14.18 15.33 -18.69
CA GLU A 6 14.19 15.51 -20.14
C GLU A 6 13.52 16.82 -20.54
N LEU A 7 12.30 17.08 -20.04
CA LEU A 7 11.54 18.28 -20.41
C LEU A 7 12.16 19.58 -19.90
N ALA A 8 12.82 19.54 -18.74
CA ALA A 8 13.34 20.76 -18.11
C ALA A 8 14.83 21.01 -18.40
N LEU A 9 15.63 19.95 -18.52
CA LEU A 9 17.09 20.03 -18.65
C LEU A 9 17.61 19.39 -19.94
N GLY A 10 16.75 18.79 -20.77
CA GLY A 10 17.16 18.08 -21.98
C GLY A 10 17.94 16.79 -21.72
N ILE A 11 17.87 16.24 -20.50
CA ILE A 11 18.62 15.03 -20.14
C ILE A 11 17.97 13.82 -20.81
N PRO A 12 18.73 13.01 -21.59
CA PRO A 12 18.22 11.77 -22.18
C PRO A 12 17.62 10.82 -21.14
N LEU A 13 16.53 10.14 -21.51
CA LEU A 13 15.76 9.28 -20.59
C LEU A 13 16.60 8.21 -19.87
N TRP A 14 17.51 7.54 -20.58
CA TRP A 14 18.39 6.50 -20.02
C TRP A 14 19.29 7.06 -18.90
N ILE A 15 19.89 8.24 -19.12
CA ILE A 15 20.66 8.94 -18.08
C ILE A 15 19.74 9.30 -16.91
N GLY A 16 18.54 9.78 -17.22
CA GLY A 16 17.54 10.11 -16.20
C GLY A 16 17.19 8.92 -15.31
N TYR A 17 17.08 7.70 -15.87
CA TYR A 17 16.80 6.49 -15.07
C TYR A 17 17.96 6.16 -14.14
N ILE A 18 19.20 6.23 -14.62
CA ILE A 18 20.41 5.99 -13.81
C ILE A 18 20.51 7.02 -12.68
N ILE A 19 20.36 8.32 -12.98
CA ILE A 19 20.35 9.38 -11.97
C ILE A 19 19.28 9.10 -10.92
N SER A 20 18.10 8.66 -11.35
CA SER A 20 16.99 8.34 -10.45
C SER A 20 17.32 7.19 -9.51
N ALA A 21 17.90 6.11 -10.03
CA ALA A 21 18.30 4.96 -9.24
C ALA A 21 19.36 5.34 -8.20
N VAL A 22 20.40 6.07 -8.63
CA VAL A 22 21.50 6.52 -7.76
C VAL A 22 21.01 7.46 -6.66
N ALA A 23 20.04 8.34 -6.94
CA ALA A 23 19.46 9.24 -5.95
C ALA A 23 18.63 8.52 -4.87
N VAL A 24 17.94 7.42 -5.22
CA VAL A 24 17.03 6.71 -4.31
C VAL A 24 17.78 5.84 -3.29
N VAL A 25 18.86 5.15 -3.72
CA VAL A 25 19.61 4.22 -2.86
C VAL A 25 20.03 4.85 -1.52
N PRO A 26 20.74 5.99 -1.45
CA PRO A 26 21.22 6.57 -0.19
C PRO A 26 20.09 7.05 0.72
N LEU A 27 18.92 7.40 0.17
CA LEU A 27 17.75 7.81 0.96
C LEU A 27 17.13 6.62 1.72
N VAL A 28 17.32 5.39 1.22
CA VAL A 28 16.72 4.18 1.77
C VAL A 28 17.69 3.38 2.65
N THR A 29 19.01 3.52 2.45
CA THR A 29 20.03 2.74 3.20
C THR A 29 19.90 2.85 4.72
N TYR A 30 19.54 4.03 5.22
CA TYR A 30 19.34 4.30 6.66
C TYR A 30 17.94 3.96 7.18
N GLY A 31 17.12 3.28 6.37
CA GLY A 31 15.80 2.78 6.75
C GLY A 31 14.78 3.88 7.06
N VAL A 32 13.77 3.53 7.87
CA VAL A 32 12.57 4.36 8.07
C VAL A 32 12.89 5.74 8.62
N ARG A 33 13.92 5.88 9.48
CA ARG A 33 14.24 7.18 10.09
C ARG A 33 14.62 8.23 9.06
N MET A 34 15.47 7.87 8.10
CA MET A 34 15.90 8.80 7.04
C MET A 34 14.75 9.08 6.07
N ILE A 35 13.97 8.06 5.74
CA ILE A 35 12.77 8.19 4.92
C ILE A 35 11.78 9.15 5.57
N SER A 36 11.44 8.97 6.85
CA SER A 36 10.52 9.86 7.56
C SER A 36 11.03 11.30 7.61
N LYS A 37 12.33 11.52 7.85
CA LYS A 37 12.93 12.87 7.79
C LYS A 37 12.80 13.49 6.40
N PHE A 38 13.15 12.74 5.36
CA PHE A 38 13.03 13.18 3.97
C PHE A 38 11.57 13.52 3.62
N GLN A 39 10.63 12.64 3.98
CA GLN A 39 9.20 12.85 3.75
C GLN A 39 8.71 14.12 4.45
N LEU A 40 9.06 14.33 5.72
CA LEU A 40 8.68 15.50 6.49
C LEU A 40 9.26 16.80 5.94
N VAL A 41 10.54 16.82 5.57
CA VAL A 41 11.21 18.02 5.02
C VAL A 41 10.62 18.39 3.66
N THR A 42 10.37 17.41 2.80
CA THR A 42 9.81 17.65 1.47
C THR A 42 8.31 17.90 1.47
N GLN A 43 7.59 17.57 2.55
CA GLN A 43 6.13 17.62 2.60
C GLN A 43 5.57 19.04 2.36
N PRO A 44 6.03 20.10 3.06
CA PRO A 44 5.46 21.43 2.87
C PRO A 44 5.69 21.95 1.45
N PHE A 45 6.92 21.78 0.95
CA PHE A 45 7.28 22.15 -0.42
C PHE A 45 6.42 21.41 -1.45
N TRP A 46 6.25 20.10 -1.27
CA TRP A 46 5.42 19.28 -2.13
C TRP A 46 3.95 19.71 -2.11
N ILE A 47 3.37 19.97 -0.93
CA ILE A 47 1.97 20.43 -0.79
C ILE A 47 1.78 21.76 -1.51
N VAL A 48 2.67 22.73 -1.29
CA VAL A 48 2.59 24.05 -1.93
C VAL A 48 2.60 23.89 -3.44
N LEU A 49 3.60 23.22 -4.01
CA LEU A 49 3.68 23.04 -5.46
C LEU A 49 2.55 22.17 -6.03
N ASN A 50 1.96 21.29 -5.21
CA ASN A 50 0.83 20.49 -5.63
C ASN A 50 -0.45 21.32 -5.75
N ILE A 51 -0.74 22.20 -4.78
CA ILE A 51 -2.00 22.94 -4.66
C ILE A 51 -1.98 24.26 -5.43
N LEU A 52 -0.84 24.96 -5.42
CA LEU A 52 -0.68 26.28 -6.00
C LEU A 52 -1.18 26.41 -7.46
N PRO A 53 -0.88 25.50 -8.40
CA PRO A 53 -1.38 25.61 -9.77
C PRO A 53 -2.91 25.59 -9.86
N PHE A 54 -3.59 24.79 -9.03
CA PHE A 54 -5.05 24.73 -9.04
C PHE A 54 -5.67 26.04 -8.56
N LEU A 55 -5.09 26.69 -7.55
CA LEU A 55 -5.55 28.00 -7.08
C LEU A 55 -5.42 29.04 -8.20
N PHE A 56 -4.26 29.12 -8.85
CA PHE A 56 -4.04 30.07 -9.94
C PHE A 56 -4.98 29.82 -11.13
N ILE A 57 -5.16 28.58 -11.55
CA ILE A 57 -6.07 28.23 -12.66
C ILE A 57 -7.52 28.60 -12.28
N ALA A 58 -7.94 28.38 -11.02
CA ALA A 58 -9.27 28.77 -10.56
C ALA A 58 -9.51 30.29 -10.59
N PHE A 59 -8.48 31.11 -10.45
CA PHE A 59 -8.63 32.57 -10.59
C PHE A 59 -8.47 33.04 -12.04
N ALA A 60 -7.55 32.45 -12.80
CA ALA A 60 -7.19 32.91 -14.14
C ALA A 60 -8.10 32.36 -15.25
N ASN A 61 -8.61 31.13 -15.12
CA ASN A 61 -9.36 30.44 -16.17
C ASN A 61 -10.45 29.52 -15.60
N ARG A 62 -11.52 30.12 -15.06
CA ARG A 62 -12.66 29.39 -14.48
C ARG A 62 -13.38 28.48 -15.47
N ASP A 63 -13.39 28.83 -16.75
CA ASP A 63 -14.05 28.06 -17.80
C ASP A 63 -13.44 26.65 -17.96
N SER A 64 -12.17 26.47 -17.57
CA SER A 64 -11.49 25.17 -17.56
C SER A 64 -12.23 24.12 -16.71
N PHE A 65 -12.88 24.53 -15.62
CA PHE A 65 -13.66 23.61 -14.78
C PHE A 65 -14.93 23.15 -15.48
N GLY A 66 -15.59 24.04 -16.21
CA GLY A 66 -16.75 23.69 -17.04
C GLY A 66 -16.36 22.72 -18.15
N GLN A 67 -15.23 22.95 -18.81
CA GLN A 67 -14.69 22.06 -19.84
C GLN A 67 -14.34 20.68 -19.29
N TRP A 68 -13.76 20.61 -18.09
CA TRP A 68 -13.47 19.34 -17.42
C TRP A 68 -14.75 18.56 -17.09
N LEU A 69 -15.78 19.21 -16.55
CA LEU A 69 -17.06 18.56 -16.25
C LEU A 69 -17.80 18.11 -17.51
N ALA A 70 -17.64 18.85 -18.62
CA ALA A 70 -18.23 18.52 -19.91
C ALA A 70 -17.41 17.49 -20.72
N PHE A 71 -16.22 17.10 -20.25
CA PHE A 71 -15.34 16.19 -20.96
C PHE A 71 -15.85 14.74 -20.88
N ALA A 72 -16.38 14.23 -21.99
CA ALA A 72 -16.90 12.87 -22.07
C ALA A 72 -15.81 11.83 -22.41
N SER A 73 -15.17 11.93 -23.57
CA SER A 73 -13.99 11.15 -23.95
C SER A 73 -13.41 11.64 -25.29
N THR A 74 -12.16 11.27 -25.58
CA THR A 74 -11.53 11.51 -26.90
C THR A 74 -12.12 10.65 -28.02
N HIS A 75 -12.74 9.52 -27.69
CA HIS A 75 -13.34 8.59 -28.66
C HIS A 75 -14.81 8.89 -28.97
N HIS A 76 -15.49 9.63 -28.11
CA HIS A 76 -16.87 10.10 -28.31
C HIS A 76 -16.86 11.62 -28.47
N ALA A 77 -16.21 12.10 -29.54
CA ALA A 77 -16.27 13.49 -29.97
C ALA A 77 -17.68 13.80 -30.52
N GLY A 78 -18.66 13.92 -29.62
CA GLY A 78 -20.07 14.10 -29.94
C GLY A 78 -20.78 14.99 -28.93
N GLY A 79 -20.67 16.30 -29.14
CA GLY A 79 -21.59 17.35 -28.72
C GLY A 79 -22.30 17.21 -27.37
N GLY A 80 -21.62 17.55 -26.26
CA GLY A 80 -22.23 18.01 -25.01
C GLY A 80 -23.25 17.11 -24.30
N ALA A 81 -23.54 15.92 -24.84
CA ALA A 81 -24.44 14.94 -24.26
C ALA A 81 -23.66 13.98 -23.36
N LEU A 82 -24.29 13.54 -22.27
CA LEU A 82 -23.74 12.49 -21.41
C LEU A 82 -23.46 11.25 -22.26
N ALA A 83 -22.20 10.79 -22.26
CA ALA A 83 -21.84 9.56 -22.94
C ALA A 83 -22.67 8.38 -22.39
N PRO A 84 -23.14 7.47 -23.25
CA PRO A 84 -23.89 6.30 -22.78
C PRO A 84 -23.02 5.46 -21.85
N PHE A 85 -23.62 4.96 -20.77
CA PHE A 85 -22.90 4.10 -19.83
C PHE A 85 -22.49 2.79 -20.52
N ARG A 86 -21.18 2.55 -20.64
CA ARG A 86 -20.62 1.32 -21.19
C ARG A 86 -19.96 0.52 -20.07
N LEU A 87 -20.52 -0.65 -19.78
CA LEU A 87 -20.05 -1.53 -18.71
C LEU A 87 -18.56 -1.89 -18.85
N VAL A 88 -18.08 -2.06 -20.09
CA VAL A 88 -16.68 -2.39 -20.38
C VAL A 88 -15.74 -1.25 -20.01
N GLU A 89 -16.09 -0.01 -20.33
CA GLU A 89 -15.27 1.18 -20.02
C GLU A 89 -15.26 1.45 -18.50
N PHE A 90 -16.42 1.30 -17.85
CA PHE A 90 -16.52 1.37 -16.40
C PHE A 90 -15.66 0.28 -15.72
N GLY A 91 -15.71 -0.96 -16.23
CA GLY A 91 -14.91 -2.07 -15.74
C GLY A 91 -13.40 -1.83 -15.91
N ALA A 92 -12.98 -1.31 -17.08
CA ALA A 92 -11.59 -0.98 -17.35
C ALA A 92 -11.07 0.14 -16.42
N ALA A 93 -11.85 1.22 -16.22
CA ALA A 93 -11.52 2.27 -15.27
C ALA A 93 -11.44 1.73 -13.83
N SER A 94 -12.38 0.88 -13.45
CA SER A 94 -12.41 0.24 -12.12
C SER A 94 -11.20 -0.65 -11.88
N ALA A 95 -10.74 -1.41 -12.88
CA ALA A 95 -9.57 -2.28 -12.78
C ALA A 95 -8.29 -1.50 -12.43
N VAL A 96 -8.11 -0.31 -13.01
CA VAL A 96 -6.98 0.57 -12.67
C VAL A 96 -7.04 1.00 -11.20
N ILE A 97 -8.22 1.35 -10.69
CA ILE A 97 -8.40 1.71 -9.27
C ILE A 97 -8.17 0.51 -8.36
N PHE A 98 -8.63 -0.68 -8.74
CA PHE A 98 -8.42 -1.91 -7.98
C PHE A 98 -6.94 -2.32 -7.92
N ALA A 99 -6.17 -2.11 -8.98
CA ALA A 99 -4.71 -2.30 -8.95
C ALA A 99 -4.05 -1.49 -7.83
N LEU A 100 -4.53 -0.26 -7.57
CA LEU A 100 -3.99 0.60 -6.51
C LEU A 100 -4.33 0.08 -5.10
N MET A 101 -5.32 -0.81 -4.93
CA MET A 101 -5.67 -1.35 -3.61
C MET A 101 -4.55 -2.18 -2.98
N ALA A 102 -3.65 -2.76 -3.79
CA ALA A 102 -2.47 -3.47 -3.28
C ALA A 102 -1.57 -2.58 -2.39
N GLN A 103 -1.65 -1.25 -2.55
CA GLN A 103 -0.91 -0.29 -1.72
C GLN A 103 -1.30 -0.34 -0.24
N ILE A 104 -2.43 -0.96 0.12
CA ILE A 104 -2.81 -1.16 1.52
C ILE A 104 -1.74 -1.96 2.30
N GLY A 105 -0.99 -2.83 1.63
CA GLY A 105 0.12 -3.58 2.25
C GLY A 105 1.21 -2.65 2.78
N GLU A 106 1.55 -1.59 2.04
CA GLU A 106 2.51 -0.57 2.47
C GLU A 106 1.97 0.21 3.69
N GLN A 107 0.68 0.53 3.70
CA GLN A 107 0.05 1.24 4.82
C GLN A 107 0.06 0.42 6.11
N VAL A 108 -0.22 -0.89 6.02
CA VAL A 108 -0.11 -1.81 7.16
C VAL A 108 1.31 -1.86 7.72
N ASP A 109 2.31 -1.76 6.85
CA ASP A 109 3.72 -1.71 7.24
C ASP A 109 4.09 -0.45 8.02
N PHE A 110 3.35 0.65 7.87
CA PHE A 110 3.50 1.84 8.71
C PHE A 110 2.68 1.76 9.99
N LEU A 111 1.49 1.15 9.92
CA LEU A 111 0.61 0.98 11.08
C LEU A 111 1.32 0.25 12.24
N ARG A 112 2.27 -0.64 11.95
CA ARG A 112 3.08 -1.34 12.96
C ARG A 112 3.94 -0.41 13.85
N PHE A 113 4.18 0.82 13.42
CA PHE A 113 4.96 1.80 14.18
C PHE A 113 4.09 2.70 15.06
N LEU A 114 2.76 2.61 14.97
CA LEU A 114 1.87 3.29 15.91
C LEU A 114 1.95 2.61 17.29
N PRO A 115 2.02 3.40 18.38
CA PRO A 115 2.06 2.83 19.72
C PRO A 115 0.79 2.03 20.02
N PRO A 116 0.89 0.93 20.79
CA PRO A 116 -0.27 0.14 21.19
C PRO A 116 -1.28 0.99 21.98
N ASP A 117 -2.55 0.61 21.90
CA ASP A 117 -3.68 1.28 22.57
C ASP A 117 -3.34 1.64 24.03
N GLY A 118 -3.29 2.93 24.37
CA GLY A 118 -2.89 3.28 25.74
C GLY A 118 -2.90 4.72 26.25
N GLN A 119 -3.27 5.75 25.49
CA GLN A 119 -3.17 7.13 26.04
C GLN A 119 -4.33 8.08 25.65
N ARG A 120 -4.92 8.00 24.44
CA ARG A 120 -6.07 8.86 24.03
C ARG A 120 -6.93 8.16 22.97
N LYS A 121 -8.06 7.58 23.39
CA LYS A 121 -8.92 6.71 22.53
C LYS A 121 -9.29 7.36 21.19
N LEU A 122 -9.68 8.64 21.16
CA LEU A 122 -10.07 9.31 19.91
C LEU A 122 -8.87 9.64 19.02
N ARG A 123 -7.81 10.26 19.56
CA ARG A 123 -6.61 10.62 18.78
C ARG A 123 -5.93 9.38 18.19
N HIS A 124 -5.87 8.28 18.94
CA HIS A 124 -5.35 7.02 18.46
C HIS A 124 -6.22 6.45 17.33
N ARG A 125 -7.55 6.39 17.50
CA ARG A 125 -8.48 5.95 16.45
C ARG A 125 -8.37 6.78 15.17
N VAL A 126 -8.28 8.11 15.29
CA VAL A 126 -8.11 9.01 14.14
C VAL A 126 -6.75 8.77 13.47
N ALA A 127 -5.67 8.59 14.23
CA ALA A 127 -4.35 8.31 13.67
C ALA A 127 -4.31 6.96 12.94
N VAL A 128 -4.89 5.91 13.52
CA VAL A 128 -5.03 4.58 12.89
C VAL A 128 -5.88 4.66 11.63
N PHE A 129 -6.99 5.39 11.67
CA PHE A 129 -7.83 5.60 10.50
C PHE A 129 -7.06 6.32 9.39
N LEU A 130 -6.44 7.47 9.67
CA LEU A 130 -5.71 8.28 8.69
C LEU A 130 -4.49 7.55 8.11
N ALA A 131 -3.77 6.76 8.92
CA ALA A 131 -2.63 5.95 8.48
C ALA A 131 -3.04 4.68 7.73
N GLY A 132 -4.25 4.17 7.98
CA GLY A 132 -4.84 3.02 7.31
C GLY A 132 -5.77 3.43 6.18
N SER A 133 -7.06 3.11 6.31
CA SER A 133 -8.09 3.31 5.28
C SER A 133 -8.39 4.77 4.91
N GLY A 134 -8.01 5.73 5.77
CA GLY A 134 -8.27 7.15 5.60
C GLY A 134 -7.50 7.80 4.46
N TRP A 135 -6.52 7.11 3.87
CA TRP A 135 -5.80 7.57 2.67
C TRP A 135 -6.75 7.93 1.51
N VAL A 136 -7.89 7.24 1.41
CA VAL A 136 -8.91 7.48 0.36
C VAL A 136 -9.43 8.92 0.38
N ILE A 137 -9.51 9.54 1.56
CA ILE A 137 -9.97 10.93 1.72
C ILE A 137 -9.03 11.90 1.01
N VAL A 138 -7.73 11.60 0.97
CA VAL A 138 -6.73 12.41 0.26
C VAL A 138 -6.56 11.93 -1.19
N GLY A 139 -6.66 10.63 -1.42
CA GLY A 139 -6.48 9.99 -2.72
C GLY A 139 -7.56 10.36 -3.73
N ALA A 140 -8.83 10.33 -3.34
CA ALA A 140 -9.94 10.60 -4.26
C ALA A 140 -9.93 12.05 -4.81
N PRO A 141 -9.77 13.11 -3.99
CA PRO A 141 -9.60 14.47 -4.50
C PRO A 141 -8.37 14.60 -5.40
N LYS A 142 -7.27 13.90 -5.10
CA LYS A 142 -6.06 13.93 -5.93
C LYS A 142 -6.27 13.27 -7.29
N LEU A 143 -7.06 12.20 -7.36
CA LEU A 143 -7.45 11.57 -8.62
C LEU A 143 -8.34 12.50 -9.46
N LEU A 144 -9.30 13.19 -8.84
CA LEU A 144 -10.13 14.20 -9.51
C LEU A 144 -9.28 15.39 -10.02
N ALA A 145 -8.34 15.86 -9.19
CA ALA A 145 -7.41 16.91 -9.57
C ALA A 145 -6.51 16.47 -10.74
N GLY A 146 -6.08 15.21 -10.76
CA GLY A 146 -5.34 14.63 -11.89
C GLY A 146 -6.17 14.55 -13.17
N SER A 147 -7.45 14.14 -13.09
CA SER A 147 -8.33 14.10 -14.27
C SER A 147 -8.60 15.50 -14.83
N PHE A 148 -8.71 16.52 -13.97
CA PHE A 148 -8.75 17.92 -14.38
C PHE A 148 -7.50 18.34 -15.15
N LEU A 149 -6.30 18.03 -14.63
CA LEU A 149 -5.04 18.38 -15.29
C LEU A 149 -4.85 17.68 -16.65
N VAL A 150 -5.32 16.44 -16.79
CA VAL A 150 -5.32 15.72 -18.08
C VAL A 150 -6.16 16.48 -19.10
N VAL A 151 -7.39 16.86 -18.74
CA VAL A 151 -8.28 17.60 -19.66
C VAL A 151 -7.69 18.96 -20.01
N LEU A 152 -7.12 19.66 -19.03
CA LEU A 152 -6.44 20.93 -19.27
C LEU A 152 -5.28 20.78 -20.26
N ALA A 153 -4.45 19.74 -20.12
CA ALA A 153 -3.35 19.46 -21.04
C ALA A 153 -3.85 19.14 -22.45
N LEU A 154 -4.90 18.31 -22.58
CA LEU A 154 -5.53 18.01 -23.87
C LEU A 154 -6.06 19.26 -24.56
N ASN A 155 -6.77 20.12 -23.83
CA ASN A 155 -7.33 21.37 -24.37
C ASN A 155 -6.23 22.39 -24.72
N SER A 156 -5.06 22.28 -24.10
CA SER A 156 -3.87 23.08 -24.43
C SER A 156 -3.10 22.54 -25.65
N GLY A 157 -3.61 21.50 -26.32
CA GLY A 157 -3.02 20.91 -27.53
C GLY A 157 -1.97 19.82 -27.26
N VAL A 158 -1.82 19.34 -26.02
CA VAL A 158 -0.91 18.23 -25.71
C VAL A 158 -1.49 16.92 -26.26
N PRO A 159 -0.74 16.14 -27.05
CA PRO A 159 -1.21 14.86 -27.55
C PRO A 159 -1.61 13.89 -26.43
N ALA A 160 -2.68 13.12 -26.61
CA ALA A 160 -3.22 12.23 -25.56
C ALA A 160 -2.20 11.25 -24.96
N ILE A 161 -1.26 10.75 -25.77
CA ILE A 161 -0.18 9.87 -25.32
C ILE A 161 0.76 10.53 -24.31
N ARG A 162 0.93 11.86 -24.38
CA ARG A 162 1.77 12.65 -23.47
C ARG A 162 0.97 13.33 -22.37
N ALA A 163 -0.32 13.59 -22.60
CA ALA A 163 -1.20 14.23 -21.61
C ALA A 163 -1.37 13.40 -20.34
N ALA A 164 -1.16 12.07 -20.41
CA ALA A 164 -1.14 11.18 -19.24
C ALA A 164 0.14 11.26 -18.40
N ASP A 165 1.21 11.91 -18.88
CA ASP A 165 2.44 12.11 -18.12
C ASP A 165 2.28 13.25 -17.10
N PRO A 166 2.47 13.01 -15.79
CA PRO A 166 2.42 14.06 -14.77
C PRO A 166 3.37 15.24 -15.05
N ALA A 167 4.51 15.00 -15.71
CA ALA A 167 5.42 16.08 -16.07
C ALA A 167 4.78 17.06 -17.06
N GLN A 168 4.04 16.56 -18.04
CA GLN A 168 3.32 17.37 -19.03
C GLN A 168 2.12 18.09 -18.41
N MET A 169 1.38 17.39 -17.54
CA MET A 169 0.26 17.96 -16.79
C MET A 169 0.70 19.18 -15.98
N TYR A 170 1.77 19.03 -15.18
CA TYR A 170 2.26 20.11 -14.33
C TYR A 170 3.05 21.17 -15.11
N PHE A 171 3.71 20.80 -16.21
CA PHE A 171 4.32 21.79 -17.11
C PHE A 171 3.26 22.75 -17.65
N THR A 172 2.14 22.20 -18.14
CA THR A 172 0.99 22.99 -18.62
C THR A 172 0.43 23.85 -17.48
N ALA A 173 0.19 23.26 -16.31
CA ALA A 173 -0.40 23.97 -15.17
C ALA A 173 0.48 25.11 -14.65
N PHE A 174 1.80 24.90 -14.52
CA PHE A 174 2.73 25.96 -14.10
C PHE A 174 2.92 27.02 -15.19
N GLY A 175 2.74 26.68 -16.47
CA GLY A 175 2.74 27.65 -17.57
C GLY A 175 1.65 28.72 -17.43
N TYR A 176 0.49 28.38 -16.87
CA TYR A 176 -0.56 29.35 -16.55
C TYR A 176 -0.18 30.32 -15.41
N MET A 177 0.72 29.91 -14.53
CA MET A 177 1.16 30.75 -13.40
C MET A 177 2.31 31.66 -13.78
N LEU A 178 3.29 31.11 -14.51
CA LEU A 178 4.54 31.76 -14.84
C LEU A 178 4.81 31.53 -16.33
N PRO A 179 4.45 32.49 -17.21
CA PRO A 179 4.74 32.42 -18.63
C PRO A 179 6.23 32.69 -18.90
N SER A 180 7.10 31.81 -18.37
CA SER A 180 8.55 31.87 -18.53
C SER A 180 9.05 30.54 -19.06
N GLN A 181 9.86 30.62 -20.12
CA GLN A 181 10.47 29.46 -20.79
C GLN A 181 11.43 28.68 -19.87
N THR A 182 11.86 29.27 -18.75
CA THR A 182 12.79 28.63 -17.81
C THR A 182 12.12 28.31 -16.47
N ALA A 183 11.33 29.24 -15.92
CA ALA A 183 10.78 29.06 -14.57
C ALA A 183 9.72 27.95 -14.49
N ALA A 184 8.82 27.85 -15.48
CA ALA A 184 7.77 26.82 -15.49
C ALA A 184 8.32 25.39 -15.62
N PRO A 185 9.25 25.08 -16.56
CA PRO A 185 9.89 23.76 -16.59
C PRO A 185 10.68 23.46 -15.32
N MET A 186 11.38 24.43 -14.72
CA MET A 186 12.14 24.21 -13.49
C MET A 186 11.24 23.90 -12.28
N LEU A 187 10.11 24.60 -12.13
CA LEU A 187 9.13 24.32 -11.07
C LEU A 187 8.46 22.96 -11.29
N MET A 188 8.11 22.63 -12.54
CA MET A 188 7.62 21.31 -12.89
C MET A 188 8.65 20.24 -12.52
N ALA A 189 9.92 20.42 -12.90
CA ALA A 189 10.98 19.48 -12.59
C ALA A 189 11.15 19.31 -11.08
N ALA A 190 11.22 20.41 -10.32
CA ALA A 190 11.33 20.36 -8.88
C ALA A 190 10.16 19.61 -8.24
N PHE A 191 8.92 19.91 -8.65
CA PHE A 191 7.73 19.23 -8.15
C PHE A 191 7.72 17.73 -8.49
N VAL A 192 7.97 17.37 -9.75
CA VAL A 192 7.92 15.98 -10.20
C VAL A 192 9.08 15.18 -9.63
N VAL A 193 10.29 15.72 -9.57
CA VAL A 193 11.45 15.09 -8.92
C VAL A 193 11.14 14.77 -7.47
N VAL A 194 10.65 15.76 -6.71
CA VAL A 194 10.29 15.54 -5.29
C VAL A 194 9.18 14.50 -5.16
N SER A 195 8.12 14.59 -5.98
CA SER A 195 7.02 13.63 -5.97
C SER A 195 7.51 12.20 -6.23
N GLN A 196 8.36 12.03 -7.23
CA GLN A 196 8.86 10.73 -7.64
C GLN A 196 9.88 10.16 -6.66
N LEU A 197 10.72 10.99 -6.04
CA LEU A 197 11.59 10.54 -4.96
C LEU A 197 10.78 10.07 -3.75
N LYS A 198 9.73 10.80 -3.34
CA LYS A 198 8.86 10.40 -2.24
C LYS A 198 8.22 9.04 -2.47
N ILE A 199 7.81 8.73 -3.69
CA ILE A 199 7.20 7.45 -4.06
C ILE A 199 8.27 6.35 -4.18
N ASN A 200 9.36 6.61 -4.91
CA ASN A 200 10.37 5.60 -5.21
C ASN A 200 11.16 5.15 -3.98
N VAL A 201 11.42 6.06 -3.03
CA VAL A 201 12.03 5.71 -1.74
C VAL A 201 11.16 4.71 -0.97
N MET A 202 9.85 4.88 -1.02
CA MET A 202 8.92 3.94 -0.40
C MET A 202 8.87 2.60 -1.10
N ASN A 203 8.73 2.60 -2.44
CA ASN A 203 8.73 1.38 -3.24
C ASN A 203 10.02 0.57 -3.06
N ALA A 204 11.17 1.24 -3.00
CA ALA A 204 12.47 0.61 -2.78
C ALA A 204 12.60 0.05 -1.36
N TYR A 205 12.11 0.78 -0.36
CA TYR A 205 12.07 0.32 1.03
C TYR A 205 11.20 -0.95 1.17
N ALA A 206 9.97 -0.92 0.68
CA ALA A 206 9.02 -2.02 0.78
C ALA A 206 9.50 -3.24 0.00
N GLY A 207 9.98 -3.06 -1.24
CA GLY A 207 10.55 -4.12 -2.05
C GLY A 207 11.75 -4.80 -1.38
N SER A 208 12.70 -4.03 -0.83
CA SER A 208 13.85 -4.60 -0.11
C SER A 208 13.45 -5.47 1.08
N LEU A 209 12.38 -5.09 1.78
CA LEU A 209 11.86 -5.84 2.93
C LEU A 209 11.15 -7.12 2.46
N ALA A 210 10.32 -7.02 1.41
CA ALA A 210 9.63 -8.16 0.82
C ALA A 210 10.61 -9.23 0.32
N TRP A 211 11.63 -8.84 -0.44
CA TRP A 211 12.67 -9.76 -0.91
C TRP A 211 13.42 -10.42 0.25
N SER A 212 13.81 -9.65 1.26
CA SER A 212 14.49 -10.20 2.44
C SER A 212 13.62 -11.21 3.20
N ASN A 213 12.32 -10.97 3.30
CA ASN A 213 11.37 -11.86 3.96
C ASN A 213 11.10 -13.12 3.13
N PHE A 214 10.99 -12.99 1.80
CA PHE A 214 10.79 -14.11 0.90
C PHE A 214 12.00 -15.05 0.90
N PHE A 215 13.20 -14.52 0.66
CA PHE A 215 14.40 -15.34 0.57
C PHE A 215 14.85 -15.88 1.93
N SER A 216 14.60 -15.19 3.04
CA SER A 216 14.83 -15.80 4.35
C SER A 216 13.92 -16.99 4.64
N ARG A 217 12.75 -17.09 3.99
CA ARG A 217 11.90 -18.29 4.02
C ARG A 217 12.42 -19.39 3.09
N LEU A 218 12.85 -19.03 1.88
CA LEU A 218 13.24 -20.01 0.86
C LEU A 218 14.63 -20.60 1.10
N THR A 219 15.60 -19.79 1.52
CA THR A 219 17.03 -20.19 1.58
C THR A 219 17.62 -20.16 2.98
N HIS A 220 16.83 -19.81 4.01
CA HIS A 220 17.27 -19.68 5.41
C HIS A 220 18.50 -18.78 5.61
N SER A 221 18.81 -17.93 4.63
CA SER A 221 19.95 -17.01 4.65
C SER A 221 19.46 -15.61 5.02
N HIS A 222 20.31 -14.86 5.74
CA HIS A 222 19.99 -13.50 6.18
C HIS A 222 20.97 -12.46 5.62
N PRO A 223 20.99 -12.21 4.29
CA PRO A 223 21.76 -11.09 3.76
C PRO A 223 21.27 -9.77 4.33
N GLY A 224 22.19 -8.81 4.50
CA GLY A 224 21.86 -7.48 4.96
C GLY A 224 20.86 -6.78 4.03
N ARG A 225 20.01 -5.93 4.60
CA ARG A 225 18.94 -5.22 3.88
C ARG A 225 19.42 -4.47 2.62
N VAL A 226 20.61 -3.88 2.69
CA VAL A 226 21.17 -3.09 1.59
C VAL A 226 21.37 -3.94 0.33
N VAL A 227 21.68 -5.23 0.46
CA VAL A 227 21.81 -6.15 -0.68
C VAL A 227 20.47 -6.25 -1.42
N TRP A 228 19.38 -6.46 -0.67
CA TRP A 228 18.03 -6.54 -1.23
C TRP A 228 17.54 -5.21 -1.80
N LEU A 229 17.98 -4.08 -1.21
CA LEU A 229 17.72 -2.75 -1.76
C LEU A 229 18.38 -2.58 -3.14
N VAL A 230 19.67 -2.88 -3.25
CA VAL A 230 20.40 -2.76 -4.53
C VAL A 230 19.81 -3.71 -5.57
N PHE A 231 19.51 -4.95 -5.18
CA PHE A 231 18.83 -5.91 -6.05
C PHE A 231 17.50 -5.38 -6.59
N ASN A 232 16.64 -4.86 -5.71
CA ASN A 232 15.34 -4.33 -6.08
C ASN A 232 15.44 -3.12 -7.02
N VAL A 233 16.35 -2.18 -6.72
CA VAL A 233 16.58 -0.99 -7.56
C VAL A 233 17.20 -1.37 -8.90
N ALA A 234 18.10 -2.35 -8.95
CA ALA A 234 18.72 -2.82 -10.18
C ALA A 234 17.71 -3.46 -11.13
N ILE A 235 16.82 -4.32 -10.62
CA ILE A 235 15.72 -4.88 -11.44
C ILE A 235 14.80 -3.77 -11.92
N ALA A 236 14.42 -2.83 -11.05
CA ALA A 236 13.58 -1.70 -11.46
C ALA A 236 14.25 -0.88 -12.58
N LEU A 237 15.54 -0.57 -12.46
CA LEU A 237 16.30 0.14 -13.49
C LEU A 237 16.33 -0.64 -14.80
N LEU A 238 16.64 -1.94 -14.75
CA LEU A 238 16.67 -2.81 -15.93
C LEU A 238 15.32 -2.83 -16.65
N LEU A 239 14.22 -3.01 -15.91
CA LEU A 239 12.87 -3.02 -16.49
C LEU A 239 12.50 -1.68 -17.13
N MET A 240 12.94 -0.57 -16.52
CA MET A 240 12.72 0.76 -17.10
C MET A 240 13.51 0.95 -18.41
N GLU A 241 14.77 0.52 -18.46
CA GLU A 241 15.59 0.57 -19.68
C GLU A 241 15.06 -0.34 -20.80
N LEU A 242 14.45 -1.47 -20.45
CA LEU A 242 13.79 -2.37 -21.40
C LEU A 242 12.44 -1.84 -21.92
N GLY A 243 12.02 -0.65 -21.50
CA GLY A 243 10.82 0.00 -22.03
C GLY A 243 9.50 -0.60 -21.52
N ILE A 244 9.45 -1.03 -20.25
CA ILE A 244 8.26 -1.63 -19.63
C ILE A 244 7.00 -0.75 -19.67
N TYR A 245 7.12 0.54 -20.01
CA TYR A 245 5.99 1.49 -20.04
C TYR A 245 4.81 1.01 -20.89
N ARG A 246 5.07 0.33 -22.01
CA ARG A 246 4.01 -0.22 -22.88
C ARG A 246 3.33 -1.44 -22.26
N LEU A 247 4.06 -2.21 -21.44
CA LEU A 247 3.57 -3.40 -20.75
C LEU A 247 2.88 -3.05 -19.43
N LEU A 248 3.10 -1.86 -18.87
CA LEU A 248 2.47 -1.43 -17.60
C LEU A 248 0.95 -1.49 -17.68
N GLN A 249 0.33 -1.03 -18.77
CA GLN A 249 -1.13 -0.99 -18.86
C GLN A 249 -1.75 -2.40 -18.89
N GLU A 250 -1.16 -3.33 -19.63
CA GLU A 250 -1.61 -4.72 -19.67
C GLU A 250 -1.33 -5.46 -18.36
N THR A 251 -0.16 -5.23 -17.76
CA THR A 251 0.23 -5.86 -16.49
C THR A 251 -0.59 -5.33 -15.31
N LEU A 252 -1.04 -4.07 -15.31
CA LEU A 252 -1.92 -3.52 -14.27
C LEU A 252 -3.27 -4.24 -14.23
N GLY A 253 -3.81 -4.65 -15.38
CA GLY A 253 -5.04 -5.43 -15.45
C GLY A 253 -4.88 -6.78 -14.75
N ILE A 254 -3.84 -7.54 -15.10
CA ILE A 254 -3.53 -8.83 -14.47
C ILE A 254 -3.22 -8.66 -12.97
N PHE A 255 -2.43 -7.65 -12.63
CA PHE A 255 -2.07 -7.33 -11.25
C PHE A 255 -3.29 -7.01 -10.40
N SER A 256 -4.27 -6.27 -10.94
CA SER A 256 -5.51 -5.96 -10.24
C SER A 256 -6.30 -7.23 -9.86
N ILE A 257 -6.34 -8.23 -10.73
CA ILE A 257 -7.03 -9.50 -10.48
C ILE A 257 -6.36 -10.23 -9.31
N ILE A 258 -5.02 -10.34 -9.32
CA ILE A 258 -4.27 -11.02 -8.26
C ILE A 258 -4.40 -10.26 -6.93
N ALA A 259 -4.25 -8.93 -6.96
CA ALA A 259 -4.39 -8.09 -5.77
C ALA A 259 -5.79 -8.20 -5.15
N MET A 260 -6.83 -8.20 -5.99
CA MET A 260 -8.21 -8.35 -5.52
C MET A 260 -8.48 -9.76 -4.98
N ALA A 261 -7.97 -10.81 -5.61
CA ALA A 261 -8.08 -12.18 -5.09
C ALA A 261 -7.53 -12.27 -3.66
N TRP A 262 -6.34 -11.71 -3.45
CA TRP A 262 -5.69 -11.66 -2.15
C TRP A 262 -6.49 -10.87 -1.12
N LEU A 263 -6.94 -9.66 -1.47
CA LEU A 263 -7.71 -8.80 -0.57
C LEU A 263 -9.06 -9.41 -0.21
N CYS A 264 -9.77 -9.99 -1.18
CA CYS A 264 -11.05 -10.66 -0.95
C CYS A 264 -10.88 -11.87 -0.03
N THR A 265 -9.79 -12.63 -0.17
CA THR A 265 -9.50 -13.78 0.70
C THR A 265 -9.29 -13.32 2.15
N ILE A 266 -8.47 -12.29 2.36
CA ILE A 266 -8.26 -11.72 3.70
C ILE A 266 -9.57 -11.17 4.27
N SER A 267 -10.33 -10.45 3.44
CA SER A 267 -11.60 -9.85 3.85
C SER A 267 -12.62 -10.92 4.24
N ALA A 268 -12.70 -12.03 3.49
CA ALA A 268 -13.57 -13.15 3.82
C ALA A 268 -13.19 -13.79 5.17
N ASP A 269 -11.89 -13.94 5.45
CA ASP A 269 -11.47 -14.46 6.76
C ASP A 269 -11.88 -13.53 7.91
N LEU A 270 -11.67 -12.23 7.74
CA LEU A 270 -11.95 -11.23 8.78
C LEU A 270 -13.45 -10.94 8.98
N PHE A 271 -14.22 -10.81 7.91
CA PHE A 271 -15.63 -10.40 7.97
C PHE A 271 -16.61 -11.57 7.98
N VAL A 272 -16.22 -12.76 7.51
CA VAL A 272 -17.10 -13.94 7.43
C VAL A 272 -16.63 -15.03 8.38
N ASN A 273 -15.40 -15.54 8.23
CA ASN A 273 -14.96 -16.70 9.00
C ASN A 273 -14.80 -16.41 10.49
N LYS A 274 -14.23 -15.25 10.86
CA LYS A 274 -14.04 -14.87 12.26
C LYS A 274 -15.37 -14.68 13.00
N PRO A 275 -16.36 -13.92 12.49
CA PRO A 275 -17.67 -13.82 13.14
C PRO A 275 -18.41 -15.16 13.24
N LEU A 276 -18.22 -16.06 12.27
CA LEU A 276 -18.82 -17.40 12.28
C LEU A 276 -18.06 -18.42 13.13
N GLY A 277 -16.92 -18.04 13.73
CA GLY A 277 -16.08 -18.94 14.53
C GLY A 277 -15.37 -20.03 13.72
N LEU A 278 -15.29 -19.89 12.39
CA LEU A 278 -14.59 -20.81 11.49
C LEU A 278 -13.08 -20.58 11.47
N SER A 279 -12.62 -19.38 11.90
CA SER A 279 -11.21 -18.99 11.99
C SER A 279 -10.82 -18.80 13.46
N PRO A 280 -9.58 -19.15 13.88
CA PRO A 280 -9.11 -18.95 15.24
C PRO A 280 -9.30 -17.50 15.73
N PRO A 281 -9.59 -17.30 17.03
CA PRO A 281 -9.87 -15.98 17.58
C PRO A 281 -8.66 -15.03 17.52
N GLY A 282 -7.44 -15.58 17.63
CA GLY A 282 -6.19 -14.83 17.49
C GLY A 282 -5.53 -15.02 16.13
N ILE A 283 -4.69 -14.06 15.73
CA ILE A 283 -3.74 -14.22 14.62
C ILE A 283 -2.44 -14.76 15.22
N GLU A 284 -2.00 -15.94 14.80
CA GLU A 284 -0.75 -16.53 15.26
C GLU A 284 0.43 -15.93 14.48
N PHE A 285 1.43 -15.42 15.19
CA PHE A 285 2.61 -14.79 14.60
C PHE A 285 3.87 -15.64 14.75
N LYS A 286 3.85 -16.67 15.62
CA LYS A 286 5.02 -17.50 15.90
C LYS A 286 5.24 -18.49 14.76
N ARG A 287 6.41 -18.39 14.13
CA ARG A 287 6.85 -19.24 13.01
C ARG A 287 6.62 -20.73 13.24
N ALA A 288 6.87 -21.23 14.46
CA ALA A 288 6.78 -22.66 14.77
C ALA A 288 5.37 -23.26 14.71
N HIS A 289 4.32 -22.42 14.70
CA HIS A 289 2.92 -22.86 14.71
C HIS A 289 2.19 -22.54 13.41
N LEU A 290 2.89 -22.00 12.41
CA LEU A 290 2.32 -21.67 11.11
C LEU A 290 2.78 -22.69 10.08
N HIS A 291 1.85 -23.11 9.21
CA HIS A 291 2.20 -23.88 8.03
C HIS A 291 3.00 -23.00 7.05
N ASP A 292 3.95 -23.62 6.35
CA ASP A 292 4.78 -22.89 5.37
C ASP A 292 3.95 -22.37 4.18
N ILE A 293 2.86 -23.06 3.84
CA ILE A 293 1.95 -22.69 2.75
C ILE A 293 0.51 -22.66 3.28
N ASN A 294 -0.23 -21.60 2.95
CA ASN A 294 -1.67 -21.52 3.17
C ASN A 294 -2.42 -21.92 1.88
N PRO A 295 -2.96 -23.15 1.79
CA PRO A 295 -3.63 -23.61 0.58
C PRO A 295 -4.84 -22.74 0.24
N VAL A 296 -5.63 -22.30 1.22
CA VAL A 296 -6.82 -21.46 0.99
C VAL A 296 -6.47 -20.15 0.29
N GLY A 297 -5.38 -19.51 0.70
CA GLY A 297 -4.91 -18.27 0.06
C GLY A 297 -4.35 -18.48 -1.33
N VAL A 298 -3.57 -19.55 -1.52
CA VAL A 298 -2.97 -19.88 -2.82
C VAL A 298 -4.04 -20.32 -3.81
N ASP A 299 -4.97 -21.18 -3.39
CA ASP A 299 -6.09 -21.66 -4.19
C ASP A 299 -7.01 -20.50 -4.57
N ALA A 300 -7.33 -19.60 -3.64
CA ALA A 300 -8.12 -18.42 -3.95
C ALA A 300 -7.44 -17.54 -5.00
N MET A 301 -6.13 -17.29 -4.90
CA MET A 301 -5.39 -16.53 -5.93
C MET A 301 -5.35 -17.24 -7.28
N LEU A 302 -5.24 -18.57 -7.30
CA LEU A 302 -5.15 -19.38 -8.51
C LEU A 302 -6.49 -19.50 -9.25
N PHE A 303 -7.60 -19.63 -8.53
CA PHE A 303 -8.94 -19.84 -9.09
C PHE A 303 -9.77 -18.57 -9.29
N PHE A 304 -9.33 -17.43 -8.75
CA PHE A 304 -9.96 -16.12 -8.95
C PHE A 304 -9.91 -15.52 -10.37
N PRO A 305 -9.00 -15.87 -11.31
CA PRO A 305 -9.00 -15.20 -12.60
C PRO A 305 -10.29 -15.46 -13.39
N PRO A 306 -10.83 -14.45 -14.09
CA PRO A 306 -12.18 -14.43 -14.67
C PRO A 306 -12.40 -15.39 -15.86
N GLY A 307 -11.44 -16.28 -16.13
CA GLY A 307 -11.52 -17.30 -17.18
C GLY A 307 -11.57 -18.75 -16.67
N SER A 308 -11.58 -19.00 -15.36
CA SER A 308 -11.69 -20.38 -14.88
C SER A 308 -13.15 -20.89 -14.97
N PRO A 309 -13.40 -22.12 -15.46
CA PRO A 309 -14.74 -22.72 -15.52
C PRO A 309 -15.40 -22.92 -14.14
N SER A 310 -14.72 -22.57 -13.06
CA SER A 310 -15.10 -22.82 -11.67
C SER A 310 -16.25 -21.95 -11.16
N SER A 311 -16.65 -20.89 -11.89
CA SER A 311 -17.85 -20.11 -11.58
C SER A 311 -19.17 -20.92 -11.69
N ARG A 312 -19.12 -22.15 -12.22
CA ARG A 312 -20.25 -23.09 -12.21
C ARG A 312 -20.23 -24.13 -11.08
N ILE A 313 -19.15 -24.27 -10.31
CA ILE A 313 -19.01 -25.38 -9.35
C ILE A 313 -19.56 -25.02 -7.96
N SER A 314 -19.63 -23.72 -7.61
CA SER A 314 -20.20 -23.30 -6.31
C SER A 314 -21.72 -23.51 -6.18
N ALA A 315 -22.42 -23.92 -7.24
CA ALA A 315 -23.84 -24.29 -7.19
C ALA A 315 -24.09 -25.79 -6.93
N ARG A 316 -23.04 -26.62 -6.86
CA ARG A 316 -23.20 -28.09 -6.75
C ARG A 316 -22.53 -28.77 -5.56
N SER A 317 -21.78 -28.06 -4.71
CA SER A 317 -21.08 -28.67 -3.56
C SER A 317 -21.78 -28.47 -2.20
N GLY A 318 -23.01 -27.96 -2.18
CA GLY A 318 -23.82 -27.80 -0.95
C GLY A 318 -24.41 -29.11 -0.39
N THR A 319 -24.13 -30.25 -1.02
CA THR A 319 -24.62 -31.56 -0.61
C THR A 319 -23.48 -32.58 -0.70
N LEU A 320 -22.71 -32.74 0.38
CA LEU A 320 -22.13 -34.01 0.87
C LEU A 320 -20.94 -33.75 1.81
N HIS A 321 -21.20 -33.53 3.10
CA HIS A 321 -20.49 -34.24 4.18
C HIS A 321 -21.14 -33.93 5.54
N ARG A 322 -22.29 -34.55 5.80
CA ARG A 322 -22.79 -34.79 7.14
C ARG A 322 -22.55 -36.27 7.43
N ARG A 323 -21.41 -36.60 8.06
CA ARG A 323 -21.21 -37.92 8.69
C ARG A 323 -20.67 -37.76 10.10
N HIS A 324 -21.60 -37.99 11.03
CA HIS A 324 -21.45 -38.60 12.35
C HIS A 324 -20.05 -38.62 12.99
N ARG A 325 -19.93 -37.97 14.14
CA ARG A 325 -19.16 -38.52 15.26
C ARG A 325 -19.99 -38.52 16.54
N HIS A 326 -20.21 -39.73 17.03
CA HIS A 326 -20.80 -40.07 18.32
C HIS A 326 -19.90 -39.62 19.47
N HIS A 327 -20.54 -39.19 20.56
CA HIS A 327 -19.97 -39.11 21.90
C HIS A 327 -19.45 -40.47 22.39
N PRO A 328 -18.53 -40.46 23.37
CA PRO A 328 -18.92 -41.05 24.64
C PRO A 328 -18.68 -40.11 25.83
N ARG A 329 -19.65 -40.13 26.74
CA ARG A 329 -19.59 -39.60 28.11
C ARG A 329 -18.71 -40.51 28.95
N HIS A 330 -17.89 -39.95 29.83
CA HIS A 330 -17.35 -40.67 30.98
C HIS A 330 -17.97 -40.12 32.26
N ASP A 331 -18.47 -41.06 33.06
CA ASP A 331 -19.15 -40.90 34.34
C ASP A 331 -18.16 -40.84 35.52
N ARG A 332 -18.54 -39.99 36.50
CA ARG A 332 -18.42 -40.13 37.98
C ARG A 332 -17.06 -39.92 38.71
N PRO A 333 -17.05 -39.71 40.06
CA PRO A 333 -18.14 -39.33 40.97
C PRO A 333 -17.85 -38.15 41.92
N SER A 334 -18.94 -37.72 42.55
CA SER A 334 -19.12 -36.92 43.76
C SER A 334 -18.21 -37.27 44.96
N GLY A 335 -17.74 -36.22 45.64
CA GLY A 335 -17.24 -36.23 47.02
C GLY A 335 -17.36 -34.82 47.60
N GLY A 336 -18.19 -34.66 48.63
CA GLY A 336 -18.45 -33.39 49.31
C GLY A 336 -17.58 -33.17 50.55
N HIS A 337 -17.53 -31.90 50.96
CA HIS A 337 -17.10 -31.26 52.23
C HIS A 337 -16.42 -29.94 51.81
N GLY A 338 -16.84 -28.73 52.19
CA GLY A 338 -17.48 -28.27 53.41
C GLY A 338 -16.56 -27.24 54.06
N LEU A 339 -17.08 -26.04 54.35
CA LEU A 339 -16.53 -24.96 55.20
C LEU A 339 -15.48 -24.04 54.54
N ALA A 340 -15.72 -22.75 54.28
CA ALA A 340 -16.08 -21.60 55.15
C ALA A 340 -14.91 -21.03 55.98
N GLY A 341 -14.66 -19.72 55.86
CA GLY A 341 -13.82 -18.91 56.76
C GLY A 341 -12.74 -18.11 56.02
N ASN A 342 -12.97 -16.85 55.60
CA ASN A 342 -12.87 -15.58 56.35
C ASN A 342 -11.48 -15.22 56.93
N GLY A 343 -11.08 -13.96 56.67
CA GLY A 343 -10.18 -13.15 57.51
C GLY A 343 -8.79 -12.94 56.89
N CYS A 344 -8.45 -11.79 56.30
CA CYS A 344 -8.29 -10.44 56.85
C CYS A 344 -6.82 -10.08 57.16
N CYS A 345 -6.39 -9.00 56.50
CA CYS A 345 -5.58 -7.88 56.99
C CYS A 345 -4.04 -7.94 57.08
N GLY A 346 -3.46 -6.80 56.68
CA GLY A 346 -2.10 -6.31 56.99
C GLY A 346 -1.12 -6.53 55.83
N GLY A 347 -0.53 -5.53 55.16
CA GLY A 347 -0.21 -4.17 55.57
C GLY A 347 1.26 -3.89 55.24
N ALA A 348 1.49 -3.15 54.14
CA ALA A 348 2.56 -2.19 53.87
C ALA A 348 4.07 -2.45 54.19
N HIS A 349 4.87 -2.03 53.22
CA HIS A 349 6.19 -1.37 53.28
C HIS A 349 7.53 -2.15 53.20
N SER A 350 8.17 -1.93 52.03
CA SER A 350 9.60 -1.58 51.74
C SER A 350 10.77 -2.49 52.12
N ASP A 351 11.59 -2.75 51.09
CA ASP A 351 13.06 -2.86 51.03
C ASP A 351 13.81 -3.60 52.15
N ASP A 352 14.41 -4.76 51.84
CA ASP A 352 15.83 -4.82 51.46
C ASP A 352 16.29 -6.25 51.07
N ARG A 353 17.42 -6.30 50.39
CA ARG A 353 18.14 -7.44 49.77
C ARG A 353 18.33 -8.68 50.67
N LEU A 354 18.21 -9.89 50.09
CA LEU A 354 19.31 -10.87 49.87
C LEU A 354 18.82 -12.27 49.41
N LEU A 355 19.23 -12.63 48.18
CA LEU A 355 19.68 -13.95 47.69
C LEU A 355 19.29 -15.22 48.47
N ARG A 356 18.41 -16.05 47.89
CA ARG A 356 18.62 -17.52 47.83
C ARG A 356 18.19 -18.10 46.48
N LEU A 357 19.20 -18.56 45.74
CA LEU A 357 19.11 -19.46 44.59
C LEU A 357 18.52 -20.81 45.01
N ARG A 358 17.49 -21.29 44.31
CA ARG A 358 17.25 -22.73 44.15
C ARG A 358 16.90 -23.04 42.70
N ARG A 359 17.81 -23.77 42.06
CA ARG A 359 17.76 -24.30 40.70
C ARG A 359 16.62 -25.30 40.54
N HIS A 360 15.91 -25.25 39.41
CA HIS A 360 15.51 -26.46 38.66
C HIS A 360 15.24 -26.12 37.18
N GLY A 361 15.85 -26.89 36.28
CA GLY A 361 15.31 -27.21 34.95
C GLY A 361 15.46 -26.16 33.86
N GLY A 362 16.50 -26.27 33.04
CA GLY A 362 16.78 -25.35 31.94
C GLY A 362 15.86 -25.47 30.72
N ARG A 363 15.59 -24.34 30.08
CA ARG A 363 16.02 -24.05 28.69
C ARG A 363 15.90 -22.53 28.46
N ARG A 364 17.00 -21.96 27.98
CA ARG A 364 17.27 -20.52 27.90
C ARG A 364 16.34 -19.85 26.89
N LEU A 365 15.59 -18.85 27.35
CA LEU A 365 14.90 -17.89 26.51
C LEU A 365 15.96 -16.93 25.95
N MET A 366 16.45 -17.19 24.74
CA MET A 366 17.31 -16.24 24.02
C MET A 366 16.39 -15.22 23.36
N VAL A 367 16.16 -14.11 24.06
CA VAL A 367 15.51 -12.92 23.52
C VAL A 367 16.46 -12.32 22.49
N LEU A 368 16.28 -12.66 21.21
CA LEU A 368 16.95 -11.95 20.13
C LEU A 368 16.25 -10.60 19.97
N CYS A 369 16.82 -9.61 20.66
CA CYS A 369 16.51 -8.20 20.49
C CYS A 369 17.00 -7.77 19.10
N ALA A 370 16.15 -7.88 18.07
CA ALA A 370 16.36 -7.17 16.83
C ALA A 370 16.01 -5.70 17.10
N ARG A 371 17.02 -4.90 17.45
CA ARG A 371 16.92 -3.44 17.51
C ARG A 371 16.75 -2.86 16.09
N PRO A 372 16.07 -1.70 15.97
CA PRO A 372 15.65 -1.09 14.70
C PRO A 372 16.79 -0.58 13.82
#